data_AF-A0A7V9BU60-F1
#
_entry.id   AF-A0A7V9BU60-F1
#
_cell.length_a   1.000
_cell.length_b   1.000
_cell.length_c   1.000
_cell.angle_alpha   90.00
_cell.angle_beta   90.00
_cell.angle_gamma   90.00
#
_symmetry.space_group_name_H-M   'P 1'
#
loop_
_entity.id
_entity.type
_entity.pdbx_description
1 polymer ?
#
loop_
_entity_poly.entity_id
_entity_poly.type
_entity_poly.pdbx_seq_one_letter_code
_entity_poly.pdbx_strand_id
1 'polypeptide(L)'
;RLEPVMRQHMADLAKKHPAIARHRNIGLFGIVELRKNRAGEPLAPYNTQHPALARFTKAVLESGVYIIARWDNFMTNPPLSITEDELAEGFAAIDAALPILDAVVEESG
;
A
#
# COMPACT_ATOMS: atom_id res chain seq x y z
N ARG A 1 15.46 11.72 -11.18
CA ARG A 1 14.06 12.06 -10.83
C ARG A 1 13.36 10.74 -10.53
N LEU A 2 12.78 10.56 -9.35
CA LEU A 2 12.33 9.25 -8.86
C LEU A 2 10.83 8.93 -9.07
N GLU A 3 10.04 9.83 -9.70
CA GLU A 3 8.63 9.54 -10.00
C GLU A 3 8.42 8.24 -10.79
N PRO A 4 9.16 7.96 -11.90
CA PRO A 4 8.95 6.73 -12.65
C PRO A 4 9.30 5.48 -11.85
N VAL A 5 10.33 5.56 -10.99
CA VAL A 5 10.75 4.48 -10.10
C VAL A 5 9.66 4.16 -9.09
N MET A 6 9.16 5.18 -8.39
CA MET A 6 8.06 5.02 -7.44
C MET A 6 6.80 4.46 -8.11
N ARG A 7 6.46 4.97 -9.31
CA ARG A 7 5.32 4.49 -10.08
C ARG A 7 5.45 3.01 -10.42
N GLN A 8 6.65 2.57 -10.77
CA GLN A 8 6.95 1.17 -11.06
C GLN A 8 6.75 0.29 -9.82
N HIS A 9 7.30 0.67 -8.67
CA HIS A 9 7.08 -0.09 -7.43
C HIS A 9 5.60 -0.21 -7.07
N MET A 10 4.82 0.88 -7.17
CA MET A 10 3.38 0.82 -6.90
C MET A 10 2.63 -0.09 -7.89
N ALA A 11 3.04 -0.12 -9.16
CA ALA A 11 2.47 -1.03 -10.16
C ALA A 11 2.82 -2.50 -9.87
N ASP A 12 4.04 -2.77 -9.42
CA ASP A 12 4.49 -4.11 -9.06
C ASP A 12 3.73 -4.64 -7.83
N LEU A 13 3.53 -3.79 -6.81
CA LEU A 13 2.66 -4.13 -5.69
C LEU A 13 1.25 -4.49 -6.17
N ALA A 14 0.64 -3.65 -7.01
CA ALA A 14 -0.72 -3.85 -7.51
C ALA A 14 -0.87 -5.13 -8.36
N LYS A 15 0.19 -5.51 -9.08
CA LYS A 15 0.23 -6.75 -9.87
C LYS A 15 0.29 -8.00 -8.98
N LYS A 16 0.97 -7.93 -7.84
CA LYS A 16 1.20 -9.05 -6.93
C LYS A 16 0.09 -9.22 -5.89
N HIS A 17 -0.49 -8.13 -5.40
CA HIS A 17 -1.36 -8.14 -4.23
C HIS A 17 -2.83 -7.87 -4.61
N PRO A 18 -3.72 -8.88 -4.51
CA PRO A 18 -5.14 -8.71 -4.83
C PRO A 18 -5.86 -7.68 -3.95
N ALA A 19 -5.33 -7.33 -2.77
CA ALA A 19 -5.90 -6.29 -1.92
C ALA A 19 -5.82 -4.89 -2.54
N ILE A 20 -4.92 -4.65 -3.51
CA ILE A 20 -4.75 -3.34 -4.13
C ILE A 20 -5.76 -3.16 -5.26
N ALA A 21 -6.63 -2.17 -5.10
CA ALA A 21 -7.62 -1.78 -6.10
C ALA A 21 -7.04 -0.82 -7.14
N ARG A 22 -6.37 0.22 -6.65
CA ARG A 22 -5.86 1.34 -7.45
C ARG A 22 -4.62 1.91 -6.79
N HIS A 23 -3.75 2.51 -7.59
CA HIS A 23 -2.63 3.30 -7.11
C HIS A 23 -2.47 4.54 -7.98
N ARG A 24 -1.98 5.63 -7.40
CA ARG A 24 -1.63 6.85 -8.15
C ARG A 24 -0.51 7.60 -7.45
N ASN A 25 0.32 8.27 -8.23
CA ASN A 25 1.34 9.19 -7.74
C ASN A 25 1.60 10.35 -8.71
N ILE A 26 2.04 11.47 -8.13
CA ILE A 26 2.68 12.60 -8.80
C ILE A 26 3.97 12.91 -8.04
N GLY A 27 5.12 12.96 -8.71
CA GLY A 27 6.41 12.99 -8.03
C GLY A 27 6.56 11.82 -7.05
N LEU A 28 6.96 12.17 -5.82
CA LEU A 28 7.03 11.26 -4.66
C LEU A 28 5.80 11.36 -3.74
N PHE A 29 4.67 11.78 -4.28
CA PHE A 29 3.40 11.85 -3.55
C PHE A 29 2.43 10.78 -4.06
N GLY A 30 2.41 9.62 -3.40
CA GLY A 30 1.61 8.45 -3.78
C GLY A 30 0.58 8.02 -2.75
N ILE A 31 -0.45 7.32 -3.26
CA ILE A 31 -1.51 6.68 -2.48
C ILE A 31 -1.91 5.35 -3.13
N VAL A 32 -2.22 4.37 -2.31
CA VAL A 32 -2.73 3.05 -2.69
C VAL A 32 -4.10 2.84 -2.03
N GLU A 33 -5.10 2.49 -2.83
CA GLU A 33 -6.47 2.19 -2.40
C GLU A 33 -6.67 0.67 -2.34
N LEU A 34 -7.30 0.21 -1.27
CA LEU A 34 -7.50 -1.18 -0.91
C LEU A 34 -8.95 -1.59 -1.16
N ARG A 35 -9.16 -2.78 -1.71
CA ARG A 35 -10.49 -3.39 -1.90
C ARG A 35 -10.67 -4.60 -1.00
N LYS A 36 -11.91 -4.88 -0.61
CA LYS A 36 -12.29 -6.15 0.04
C LYS A 36 -12.59 -7.27 -0.94
N ASN A 37 -12.92 -6.98 -2.20
CA ASN A 37 -13.31 -8.00 -3.18
C ASN A 37 -12.95 -7.60 -4.62
N ARG A 38 -13.15 -8.53 -5.58
CA ARG A 38 -12.82 -8.33 -7.00
C ARG A 38 -13.69 -7.27 -7.69
N ALA A 39 -14.89 -7.00 -7.18
CA ALA A 39 -15.73 -5.91 -7.67
C ALA A 39 -15.12 -4.52 -7.38
N GLY A 40 -14.08 -4.45 -6.54
CA GLY A 40 -13.38 -3.21 -6.23
C GLY A 40 -14.06 -2.40 -5.12
N GLU A 41 -14.91 -3.03 -4.32
CA GLU A 41 -15.53 -2.38 -3.17
C GLU A 41 -14.46 -2.04 -2.11
N PRO A 42 -14.54 -0.87 -1.46
CA PRO A 42 -13.56 -0.45 -0.44
C PRO A 42 -13.38 -1.50 0.67
N LEU A 43 -12.14 -1.65 1.15
CA LEU A 43 -11.83 -2.57 2.26
C LEU A 43 -12.60 -2.25 3.55
N ALA A 44 -12.94 -0.98 3.76
CA ALA A 44 -13.73 -0.52 4.89
C ALA A 44 -14.73 0.56 4.45
N PRO A 45 -15.93 0.63 5.07
CA PRO A 45 -16.84 1.75 4.89
C PRO A 45 -16.20 3.10 5.23
N TYR A 46 -16.77 4.17 4.70
CA TYR A 46 -16.35 5.53 5.01
C TYR A 46 -16.26 5.76 6.53
N ASN A 47 -15.16 6.39 6.95
CA ASN A 47 -14.87 6.70 8.35
C ASN A 47 -14.73 5.51 9.30
N THR A 48 -14.43 4.32 8.77
CA THR A 48 -14.11 3.13 9.54
C THR A 48 -12.80 2.52 9.05
N GLN A 49 -12.27 1.50 9.74
CA GLN A 49 -11.06 0.80 9.31
C GLN A 49 -11.21 -0.71 9.54
N HIS A 50 -10.66 -1.51 8.63
CA HIS A 50 -10.60 -2.95 8.83
C HIS A 50 -9.46 -3.31 9.80
N PRO A 51 -9.64 -4.26 10.75
CA PRO A 51 -8.59 -4.64 11.71
C PRO A 51 -7.28 -5.12 11.06
N ALA A 52 -7.34 -5.63 9.83
CA ALA A 52 -6.16 -6.01 9.06
C ALA A 52 -5.23 -4.82 8.75
N LEU A 53 -5.78 -3.61 8.62
CA LEU A 53 -4.98 -2.41 8.33
C LEU A 53 -4.04 -2.08 9.49
N ALA A 54 -4.49 -2.24 10.74
CA ALA A 54 -3.66 -2.04 11.92
C ALA A 54 -2.53 -3.08 12.04
N ARG A 55 -2.79 -4.33 11.63
CA ARG A 55 -1.75 -5.37 11.57
C ARG A 55 -0.73 -5.10 10.47
N PHE A 56 -1.21 -4.68 9.30
CA PHE A 56 -0.37 -4.30 8.18
C PHE A 56 0.55 -3.13 8.54
N THR A 57 0.03 -2.01 9.04
CA THR A 57 0.86 -0.85 9.41
C THR A 57 1.85 -1.19 10.51
N LYS A 58 1.46 -2.02 11.49
CA LYS A 58 2.38 -2.53 12.51
C LYS A 58 3.53 -3.34 11.90
N ALA A 59 3.25 -4.26 10.98
CA ALA A 59 4.28 -5.08 10.33
C ALA A 59 5.26 -4.24 9.49
N VAL A 60 4.74 -3.24 8.76
CA VAL A 60 5.58 -2.29 8.01
C VAL A 60 6.48 -1.49 8.96
N LEU A 61 5.94 -1.03 10.10
CA LEU A 61 6.69 -0.33 11.13
C LEU A 61 7.77 -1.18 11.78
N GLU A 62 7.47 -2.45 12.10
CA GLU A 62 8.44 -3.41 12.65
C GLU A 62 9.56 -3.73 11.64
N SER A 63 9.33 -3.49 10.35
CA SER A 63 10.32 -3.60 9.28
C SER A 63 11.11 -2.30 9.07
N GLY A 64 10.93 -1.30 9.93
CA GLY A 64 11.67 -0.03 9.92
C GLY A 64 11.06 1.06 9.04
N VAL A 65 9.87 0.86 8.46
CA VAL A 65 9.22 1.81 7.56
C VAL A 65 7.95 2.35 8.19
N TYR A 66 7.79 3.68 8.22
CA TYR A 66 6.56 4.30 8.67
C TYR A 66 5.70 4.72 7.49
N ILE A 67 4.42 4.37 7.51
CA ILE A 67 3.41 4.81 6.55
C ILE A 67 2.19 5.36 7.27
N ILE A 68 1.45 6.24 6.61
CA ILE A 68 0.12 6.65 7.05
C ILE A 68 -0.89 5.77 6.34
N ALA A 69 -1.77 5.12 7.10
CA ALA A 69 -2.93 4.44 6.57
C ALA A 69 -4.21 5.00 7.18
N ARG A 70 -5.25 5.16 6.36
CA ARG A 70 -6.53 5.70 6.77
C ARG A 70 -7.63 5.05 5.95
N TRP A 71 -8.68 4.60 6.64
CA TRP A 71 -9.85 3.98 6.02
C TRP A 71 -9.51 2.74 5.18
N ASP A 72 -9.53 2.88 3.87
CA ASP A 72 -9.28 1.88 2.85
C ASP A 72 -8.01 2.20 2.05
N ASN A 73 -7.12 3.07 2.53
CA ASN A 73 -5.92 3.45 1.78
C ASN A 73 -4.68 3.61 2.67
N PHE A 74 -3.52 3.60 2.03
CA PHE A 74 -2.26 4.01 2.63
C PHE A 74 -1.45 4.89 1.69
N MET A 75 -0.55 5.67 2.29
CA MET A 75 0.25 6.69 1.62
C MET A 75 1.72 6.28 1.53
N THR A 76 2.36 6.61 0.40
CA THR A 76 3.77 6.35 0.12
C THR A 76 4.47 7.69 -0.13
N ASN A 77 4.73 8.47 0.92
CA ASN A 77 5.23 9.86 0.78
C ASN A 77 6.62 10.03 1.39
N PRO A 78 7.68 9.50 0.75
CA PRO A 78 9.03 9.63 1.28
C PRO A 78 9.53 11.08 1.21
N PRO A 79 10.58 11.43 1.99
CA PRO A 79 11.30 12.68 1.81
C PRO A 79 11.83 12.85 0.37
N LEU A 80 11.88 14.09 -0.12
CA LEU A 80 12.34 14.36 -1.49
C LEU A 80 13.84 14.07 -1.71
N SER A 81 14.60 13.92 -0.62
CA SER A 81 16.02 13.55 -0.63
C SER A 81 16.27 12.04 -0.66
N ILE A 82 15.22 11.20 -0.67
CA ILE A 82 15.35 9.75 -0.69
C ILE A 82 16.13 9.28 -1.92
N THR A 83 16.95 8.24 -1.75
CA THR A 83 17.64 7.56 -2.85
C THR A 83 16.75 6.50 -3.50
N GLU A 84 17.19 5.98 -4.65
CA GLU A 84 16.49 4.88 -5.33
C GLU A 84 16.52 3.59 -4.50
N ASP A 85 17.65 3.28 -3.86
CA ASP A 85 17.82 2.09 -3.03
C ASP A 85 16.94 2.15 -1.76
N GLU A 86 16.93 3.29 -1.05
CA GLU A 86 16.05 3.49 0.12
C GLU A 86 14.56 3.42 -0.28
N LEU A 87 14.22 3.90 -1.47
CA LEU A 87 12.86 3.80 -1.99
C LEU A 87 12.49 2.32 -2.22
N ALA A 88 13.39 1.54 -2.83
CA ALA A 88 13.20 0.12 -3.07
C ALA A 88 13.08 -0.67 -1.75
N GLU A 89 13.92 -0.39 -0.75
CA GLU A 89 13.84 -0.96 0.60
C GLU A 89 12.49 -0.65 1.25
N GLY A 90 12.03 0.61 1.15
CA GLY A 90 10.73 1.04 1.66
C GLY A 90 9.56 0.26 1.05
N PHE A 91 9.57 0.09 -0.27
CA PHE A 91 8.56 -0.68 -0.98
C PHE A 91 8.65 -2.18 -0.71
N ALA A 92 9.85 -2.73 -0.48
CA ALA A 92 10.03 -4.13 -0.11
C ALA A 92 9.42 -4.45 1.27
N ALA A 93 9.53 -3.53 2.23
CA ALA A 93 8.87 -3.68 3.53
C ALA A 93 7.34 -3.67 3.40
N ILE A 94 6.80 -2.81 2.54
CA ILE A 94 5.35 -2.76 2.23
C ILE A 94 4.91 -4.07 1.56
N ASP A 95 5.65 -4.52 0.54
CA ASP A 95 5.42 -5.76 -0.20
C ASP A 95 5.36 -6.98 0.72
N ALA A 96 6.31 -7.09 1.66
CA ALA A 96 6.38 -8.18 2.62
C ALA A 96 5.17 -8.21 3.58
N ALA A 97 4.57 -7.06 3.89
CA ALA A 97 3.43 -6.95 4.80
C ALA A 97 2.06 -7.09 4.11
N LEU A 98 1.96 -6.82 2.81
CA LEU A 98 0.70 -6.86 2.05
C LEU A 98 -0.06 -8.21 2.08
N PRO A 99 0.58 -9.40 2.26
CA PRO A 99 -0.16 -10.65 2.44
C PRO A 99 -1.16 -10.63 3.60
N ILE A 100 -0.95 -9.77 4.62
CA ILE A 100 -1.91 -9.56 5.72
C ILE A 100 -3.25 -9.00 5.20
N LEU A 101 -3.19 -8.12 4.20
CA LEU A 101 -4.35 -7.52 3.56
C LEU A 101 -4.93 -8.45 2.49
N ASP A 102 -4.10 -9.18 1.75
CA ASP A 102 -4.58 -10.16 0.76
C ASP A 102 -5.44 -11.26 1.40
N ALA A 103 -5.06 -11.71 2.61
CA ALA A 103 -5.77 -12.77 3.33
C ALA A 103 -7.20 -12.38 3.75
N VAL A 104 -7.58 -11.11 3.65
CA VAL A 104 -8.94 -10.62 3.96
C VAL A 104 -9.71 -10.19 2.71
N VAL A 105 -9.15 -10.43 1.52
CA VAL A 105 -9.85 -10.24 0.25
C VAL A 105 -10.81 -11.42 0.04
N GLU A 106 -12.09 -11.10 -0.14
CA GLU A 106 -13.16 -12.05 -0.40
C GLU A 106 -13.04 -12.62 -1.82
N GLU A 107 -13.13 -13.94 -1.96
CA GLU A 107 -13.06 -14.62 -3.26
C GLU A 107 -14.34 -14.45 -4.10
N SER A 108 -15.45 -14.07 -3.46
CA SER A 108 -16.78 -14.00 -4.07
C SER A 108 -17.31 -12.56 -4.06
N GLY A 109 -17.31 -11.96 -5.25
CA GLY A 109 -18.00 -10.71 -5.60
C GLY A 109 -18.24 -10.71 -7.09
#